data_AF-A0A378YID5-F1
#
_entry.id   AF-A0A378YID5-F1
#
_cell.length_a   1.000
_cell.length_b   1.000
_cell.length_c   1.000
_cell.angle_alpha   90.00
_cell.angle_beta   90.00
_cell.angle_gamma   90.00
#
_symmetry.space_group_name_H-M   'P 1'
#
loop_
_entity.id
_entity.type
_entity.pdbx_description
1 polymer ?
#
loop_
_entity_poly.entity_id
_entity_poly.type
_entity_poly.pdbx_seq_one_letter_code
_entity_poly.pdbx_strand_id
1 'polypeptide(L)'
;MCAGLLGVGAAGAEPPTPGGPMPPAEAPVDGPANLDGLTVRVRPDGGYLTGVTVEFDRTSRTESGEKPAAAQQFVFLFDRSVRINAERFPTCARAVLAARGPAGCPAGSRVGVGAAEIYPDRSAEVLVFNTRYANGDRGVLITIPATGGILENTLEPVSGGYRADYGVALDELLPSPLPAEQRSATTRFRVTFGATHTDHTGTHSYLESFALPGTPLKFALWSHFVTGQIIEPTAYAPRPLG
;
A
#
# COMPACT_ATOMS: atom_id res chain seq x y z
N MET A 1 -26.74 -20.25 -32.67
CA MET A 1 -25.32 -19.99 -32.35
C MET A 1 -25.19 -18.48 -32.11
N CYS A 2 -25.27 -18.04 -30.86
CA CYS A 2 -25.09 -16.64 -30.50
C CYS A 2 -23.70 -16.46 -29.91
N ALA A 3 -22.81 -15.84 -30.67
CA ALA A 3 -21.52 -15.38 -30.18
C ALA A 3 -21.74 -14.12 -29.34
N GLY A 4 -21.66 -14.27 -28.01
CA GLY A 4 -21.58 -13.14 -27.10
C GLY A 4 -20.16 -12.59 -27.10
N LEU A 5 -19.98 -11.40 -27.67
CA LEU A 5 -18.80 -10.57 -27.46
C LEU A 5 -18.74 -10.19 -25.98
N LEU A 6 -17.79 -10.79 -25.25
CA LEU A 6 -17.39 -10.32 -23.93
C LEU A 6 -16.71 -8.97 -24.11
N GLY A 7 -17.39 -7.90 -23.69
CA GLY A 7 -16.79 -6.58 -23.56
C GLY A 7 -15.70 -6.63 -22.48
N VAL A 8 -14.45 -6.46 -22.89
CA VAL A 8 -13.34 -6.18 -21.98
C VAL A 8 -13.48 -4.72 -21.55
N GLY A 9 -14.16 -4.49 -20.44
CA GLY A 9 -14.10 -3.20 -19.75
C GLY A 9 -12.70 -3.03 -19.16
N ALA A 10 -11.95 -2.06 -19.69
CA ALA A 10 -10.57 -1.72 -19.32
C ALA A 10 -10.45 -1.03 -17.94
N ALA A 11 -11.14 -1.56 -16.92
CA ALA A 11 -10.81 -1.21 -15.53
C ALA A 11 -9.54 -1.99 -15.16
N GLY A 12 -8.39 -1.32 -15.17
CA GLY A 12 -7.09 -1.93 -14.87
C GLY A 12 -5.90 -1.34 -15.60
N ALA A 13 -6.08 -0.54 -16.65
CA ALA A 13 -4.95 0.08 -17.37
C ALA A 13 -4.56 1.46 -16.81
N GLU A 14 -5.49 2.19 -16.22
CA GLU A 14 -5.25 3.54 -15.68
C GLU A 14 -4.85 3.46 -14.19
N PRO A 15 -3.83 4.22 -13.75
CA PRO A 15 -3.48 4.30 -12.33
C PRO A 15 -4.67 4.79 -11.48
N PRO A 16 -4.97 4.16 -10.33
CA PRO A 16 -6.07 4.61 -9.47
C PRO A 16 -5.88 6.02 -8.90
N THR A 17 -4.64 6.48 -8.80
CA THR A 17 -4.16 7.72 -8.16
C THR A 17 -3.32 8.56 -9.14
N PRO A 18 -3.94 9.19 -10.16
CA PRO A 18 -3.20 9.91 -11.20
C PRO A 18 -2.72 11.31 -10.75
N GLY A 19 -3.04 11.75 -9.52
CA GLY A 19 -2.67 13.07 -9.01
C GLY A 19 -1.25 13.11 -8.43
N GLY A 20 -0.72 11.94 -8.07
CA GLY A 20 0.57 11.75 -7.45
C GLY A 20 1.75 11.94 -8.37
N PRO A 21 2.97 11.76 -7.83
CA PRO A 21 4.16 11.70 -8.65
C PRO A 21 4.01 10.60 -9.71
N MET A 22 4.32 10.94 -10.96
CA MET A 22 4.31 9.95 -12.02
C MET A 22 5.47 8.97 -11.84
N PRO A 23 5.27 7.65 -12.05
CA PRO A 23 6.38 6.72 -12.13
C PRO A 23 7.35 7.14 -13.24
N PRO A 24 8.66 6.86 -13.11
CA PRO A 24 9.62 7.06 -14.18
C PRO A 24 9.13 6.35 -15.46
N ALA A 25 9.15 7.06 -16.58
CA ALA A 25 8.81 6.47 -17.87
C ALA A 25 9.91 5.48 -18.28
N GLU A 26 9.62 4.19 -18.14
CA GLU A 26 10.51 3.10 -18.50
C GLU A 26 9.80 2.21 -19.53
N ALA A 27 10.53 1.80 -20.57
CA ALA A 27 10.01 0.82 -21.51
C ALA A 27 9.87 -0.55 -20.79
N PRO A 28 8.76 -1.28 -21.00
CA PRO A 28 8.64 -2.64 -20.52
C PRO A 28 9.83 -3.51 -20.97
N VAL A 29 10.35 -4.32 -20.05
CA VAL A 29 11.38 -5.33 -20.37
C VAL A 29 10.77 -6.72 -20.39
N ASP A 30 11.39 -7.63 -21.13
CA ASP A 30 11.01 -9.04 -21.08
C ASP A 30 11.26 -9.61 -19.67
N GLY A 31 10.36 -10.48 -19.22
CA GLY A 31 10.45 -11.09 -17.90
C GLY A 31 9.28 -12.04 -17.64
N PRO A 32 9.27 -12.72 -16.49
CA PRO A 32 8.21 -13.65 -16.16
C PRO A 32 6.90 -12.91 -15.86
N ALA A 33 5.78 -13.60 -16.09
CA ALA A 33 4.48 -13.13 -15.64
C ALA A 33 4.34 -13.36 -14.13
N ASN A 34 4.00 -12.31 -13.40
CA ASN A 34 3.67 -12.39 -11.99
C ASN A 34 2.25 -12.94 -11.81
N LEU A 35 2.10 -13.74 -10.77
CA LEU A 35 0.84 -14.25 -10.25
C LEU A 35 0.70 -13.76 -8.81
N ASP A 36 -0.06 -12.68 -8.65
CA ASP A 36 -0.25 -12.04 -7.36
C ASP A 36 -1.55 -12.50 -6.69
N GLY A 37 -1.48 -12.66 -5.37
CA GLY A 37 -2.62 -12.92 -4.50
C GLY A 37 -2.68 -11.88 -3.39
N LEU A 38 -3.87 -11.58 -2.91
CA LEU A 38 -4.09 -10.66 -1.80
C LEU A 38 -5.01 -11.30 -0.76
N THR A 39 -4.59 -11.23 0.50
CA THR A 39 -5.47 -11.38 1.66
C THR A 39 -5.47 -10.08 2.44
N VAL A 40 -6.63 -9.70 2.98
CA VAL A 40 -6.74 -8.55 3.88
C VAL A 40 -7.34 -8.96 5.21
N ARG A 41 -6.86 -8.35 6.30
CA ARG A 41 -7.47 -8.48 7.62
C ARG A 41 -7.75 -7.11 8.21
N VAL A 42 -8.94 -6.95 8.77
CA VAL A 42 -9.36 -5.74 9.49
C VAL A 42 -9.62 -6.09 10.94
N ARG A 43 -9.04 -5.32 11.87
CA ARG A 43 -9.19 -5.52 13.32
C ARG A 43 -9.48 -4.18 13.99
N PRO A 44 -10.17 -4.15 15.14
CA PRO A 44 -10.25 -2.93 15.94
C PRO A 44 -8.85 -2.46 16.32
N ASP A 45 -8.61 -1.16 16.32
CA ASP A 45 -7.34 -0.60 16.81
C ASP A 45 -7.34 -0.32 18.33
N GLY A 46 -8.52 -0.39 18.95
CA GLY A 46 -8.73 -0.14 20.39
C GLY A 46 -8.69 1.33 20.79
N GLY A 47 -8.60 2.27 19.84
CA GLY A 47 -8.55 3.71 20.11
C GLY A 47 -9.93 4.36 20.14
N TYR A 48 -10.76 4.04 19.14
CA TYR A 48 -12.09 4.62 18.97
C TYR A 48 -13.08 3.58 18.42
N LEU A 49 -14.39 3.79 18.59
CA LEU A 49 -15.39 2.79 18.20
C LEU A 49 -15.35 2.46 16.70
N THR A 50 -15.03 3.44 15.85
CA THR A 50 -14.85 3.30 14.39
C THR A 50 -13.42 2.92 14.00
N GLY A 51 -12.48 2.93 14.95
CA GLY A 51 -11.06 2.72 14.74
C GLY A 51 -10.72 1.30 14.29
N VAL A 52 -9.88 1.20 13.26
CA VAL A 52 -9.46 -0.08 12.69
C VAL A 52 -7.97 -0.09 12.35
N THR A 53 -7.42 -1.29 12.26
CA THR A 53 -6.17 -1.59 11.55
C THR A 53 -6.50 -2.41 10.31
N VAL A 54 -5.76 -2.20 9.22
CA VAL A 54 -5.91 -2.91 7.95
C VAL A 54 -4.57 -3.52 7.57
N GLU A 55 -4.49 -4.85 7.57
CA GLU A 55 -3.33 -5.63 7.15
C GLU A 55 -3.55 -6.10 5.70
N PHE A 56 -2.70 -5.64 4.79
CA PHE A 56 -2.55 -6.20 3.45
C PHE A 56 -1.49 -7.29 3.51
N ASP A 57 -1.79 -8.49 3.00
CA ASP A 57 -0.86 -9.60 2.87
C ASP A 57 -0.85 -10.03 1.39
N ARG A 58 0.09 -9.45 0.64
CA ARG A 58 0.32 -9.75 -0.78
C ARG A 58 1.29 -10.93 -0.89
N THR A 59 0.98 -11.87 -1.76
CA THR A 59 1.93 -12.88 -2.24
C THR A 59 2.18 -12.71 -3.73
N SER A 60 3.37 -13.07 -4.20
CA SER A 60 3.75 -13.01 -5.61
C SER A 60 4.66 -14.17 -5.96
N ARG A 61 4.36 -14.79 -7.10
CA ARG A 61 5.10 -15.92 -7.65
C ARG A 61 5.03 -15.89 -9.15
N THR A 62 5.79 -16.77 -9.79
CA THR A 62 5.66 -17.10 -11.21
C THR A 62 5.16 -18.54 -11.35
N GLU A 63 4.76 -18.97 -12.54
CA GLU A 63 4.41 -20.37 -12.79
C GLU A 63 5.60 -21.31 -12.65
N SER A 64 6.78 -20.85 -13.09
CA SER A 64 8.05 -21.59 -13.09
C SER A 64 8.74 -21.63 -11.72
N GLY A 65 8.34 -20.77 -10.77
CA GLY A 65 9.01 -20.59 -9.48
C GLY A 65 10.27 -19.72 -9.55
N GLU A 66 10.58 -19.14 -10.71
CA GLU A 66 11.66 -18.15 -10.84
C GLU A 66 11.34 -16.81 -10.13
N LYS A 67 12.33 -15.93 -10.06
CA LYS A 67 12.19 -14.59 -9.47
C LYS A 67 11.03 -13.83 -10.13
N PRO A 68 10.01 -13.36 -9.37
CA PRO A 68 8.99 -12.49 -9.93
C PRO A 68 9.56 -11.19 -10.51
N ALA A 69 8.91 -10.63 -11.51
CA ALA A 69 9.21 -9.30 -12.01
C ALA A 69 9.12 -8.27 -10.87
N ALA A 70 10.08 -7.35 -10.82
CA ALA A 70 10.08 -6.29 -9.83
C ALA A 70 8.94 -5.30 -10.09
N ALA A 71 8.34 -4.78 -9.02
CA ALA A 71 7.34 -3.72 -9.13
C ALA A 71 8.00 -2.36 -9.38
N GLN A 72 7.32 -1.53 -10.15
CA GLN A 72 7.61 -0.10 -10.30
C GLN A 72 6.68 0.75 -9.43
N GLN A 73 5.46 0.26 -9.21
CA GLN A 73 4.43 0.97 -8.46
C GLN A 73 3.49 -0.01 -7.77
N PHE A 74 3.10 0.31 -6.55
CA PHE A 74 2.02 -0.32 -5.81
C PHE A 74 1.01 0.73 -5.35
N VAL A 75 -0.28 0.46 -5.47
CA VAL A 75 -1.34 1.33 -4.96
C VAL A 75 -2.25 0.53 -4.04
N PHE A 76 -2.15 0.79 -2.74
CA PHE A 76 -3.02 0.18 -1.73
C PHE A 76 -4.37 0.89 -1.74
N LEU A 77 -5.41 0.20 -2.20
CA LEU A 77 -6.77 0.73 -2.34
C LEU A 77 -7.59 0.40 -1.09
N PHE A 78 -8.11 1.45 -0.43
CA PHE A 78 -8.94 1.32 0.75
C PHE A 78 -10.42 1.45 0.40
N ASP A 79 -11.24 0.61 1.03
CA ASP A 79 -12.69 0.68 0.94
C ASP A 79 -13.19 2.13 1.11
N ARG A 80 -14.19 2.54 0.33
CA ARG A 80 -14.75 3.90 0.37
C ARG A 80 -15.24 4.37 1.74
N SER A 81 -15.55 3.45 2.66
CA SER A 81 -15.96 3.76 4.03
C SER A 81 -14.80 4.00 4.98
N VAL A 82 -13.55 3.71 4.55
CA VAL A 82 -12.35 3.92 5.35
C VAL A 82 -11.83 5.35 5.15
N ARG A 83 -11.53 6.03 6.26
CA ARG A 83 -10.85 7.32 6.28
C ARG A 83 -9.47 7.19 6.93
N ILE A 84 -8.53 7.98 6.45
CA ILE A 84 -7.16 8.08 6.97
C ILE A 84 -7.00 9.45 7.62
N ASN A 85 -6.87 9.49 8.95
CA ASN A 85 -6.78 10.72 9.74
C ASN A 85 -5.33 11.19 9.90
N ALA A 86 -4.58 11.30 8.78
CA ALA A 86 -3.14 11.55 8.79
C ALA A 86 -2.74 12.87 9.48
N GLU A 87 -3.64 13.85 9.52
CA GLU A 87 -3.45 15.15 10.16
C GLU A 87 -3.42 15.09 11.70
N ARG A 88 -3.97 14.03 12.30
CA ARG A 88 -3.99 13.83 13.75
C ARG A 88 -2.70 13.20 14.28
N PHE A 89 -1.80 12.78 13.40
CA PHE A 89 -0.60 12.05 13.79
C PHE A 89 0.66 12.89 13.55
N PRO A 90 1.66 12.81 14.45
CA PRO A 90 2.99 13.37 14.19
C PRO A 90 3.57 12.83 12.87
N THR A 91 4.43 13.61 12.23
CA THR A 91 5.07 13.21 10.96
C THR A 91 6.54 12.89 11.17
N CYS A 92 7.06 11.92 10.41
CA CYS A 92 8.48 11.70 10.25
C CYS A 92 8.92 12.15 8.85
N ALA A 93 9.86 13.10 8.79
CA ALA A 93 10.43 13.52 7.51
C ALA A 93 11.38 12.44 6.96
N ARG A 94 11.38 12.23 5.63
CA ARG A 94 12.28 11.27 4.96
C ARG A 94 13.74 11.46 5.34
N ALA A 95 14.21 12.72 5.35
CA ALA A 95 15.60 13.03 5.69
C ALA A 95 15.96 12.63 7.13
N VAL A 96 15.01 12.77 8.06
CA VAL A 96 15.21 12.34 9.46
C VAL A 96 15.30 10.81 9.52
N LEU A 97 14.37 10.11 8.86
CA LEU A 97 14.37 8.65 8.80
C LEU A 97 15.66 8.10 8.15
N ALA A 98 16.12 8.72 7.06
CA ALA A 98 17.34 8.34 6.38
C ALA A 98 18.61 8.59 7.22
N ALA A 99 18.70 9.73 7.90
CA ALA A 99 19.90 10.11 8.64
C ALA A 99 19.99 9.48 10.04
N ARG A 100 18.85 9.24 10.69
CA ARG A 100 18.78 8.82 12.10
C ARG A 100 18.08 7.48 12.31
N GLY A 101 17.61 6.86 11.23
CA GLY A 101 16.83 5.62 11.28
C GLY A 101 15.47 5.80 11.96
N PRO A 102 14.73 4.70 12.13
CA PRO A 102 13.39 4.68 12.76
C PRO A 102 13.34 5.35 14.13
N ALA A 103 14.39 5.21 14.94
CA ALA A 103 14.46 5.80 16.28
C ALA A 103 14.58 7.33 16.27
N GLY A 104 14.94 7.94 15.13
CA GLY A 104 14.97 9.40 14.97
C GLY A 104 13.61 10.03 14.68
N CYS A 105 12.60 9.23 14.32
CA CYS A 105 11.26 9.72 14.05
C CYS A 105 10.54 10.15 15.34
N PRO A 106 9.70 11.20 15.31
CA PRO A 106 8.91 11.60 16.48
C PRO A 106 8.03 10.48 17.03
N ALA A 107 7.89 10.41 18.35
CA ALA A 107 6.96 9.47 18.98
C ALA A 107 5.52 9.66 18.44
N GLY A 108 4.81 8.56 18.20
CA GLY A 108 3.47 8.58 17.60
C GLY A 108 3.43 8.73 16.08
N SER A 109 4.56 8.96 15.40
CA SER A 109 4.59 9.01 13.93
C SER A 109 4.57 7.63 13.25
N ARG A 110 4.89 6.54 13.99
CA ARG A 110 4.76 5.17 13.48
C ARG A 110 3.28 4.80 13.41
N VAL A 111 2.76 4.58 12.20
CA VAL A 111 1.34 4.31 11.93
C VAL A 111 1.09 2.94 11.30
N GLY A 112 2.11 2.09 11.33
CA GLY A 112 2.02 0.75 10.80
C GLY A 112 3.31 -0.05 10.92
N VAL A 113 3.18 -1.33 10.63
CA VAL A 113 4.23 -2.36 10.79
C VAL A 113 4.02 -3.45 9.75
N GLY A 114 5.04 -4.26 9.51
CA GLY A 114 4.91 -5.36 8.57
C GLY A 114 6.15 -6.23 8.46
N ALA A 115 6.15 -7.07 7.43
CA ALA A 115 7.29 -7.88 7.05
C ALA A 115 7.31 -8.08 5.53
N ALA A 116 8.50 -8.12 4.96
CA ALA A 116 8.74 -8.44 3.56
C ALA A 116 9.51 -9.76 3.46
N GLU A 117 9.07 -10.64 2.56
CA GLU A 117 9.85 -11.77 2.07
C GLU A 117 10.37 -11.39 0.68
N ILE A 118 11.69 -11.25 0.58
CA ILE A 118 12.45 -10.78 -0.57
C ILE A 118 13.14 -11.98 -1.20
N TYR A 119 12.96 -12.16 -2.50
CA TYR A 119 13.56 -13.26 -3.24
C TYR A 119 15.11 -13.24 -3.12
N PRO A 120 15.79 -14.41 -3.02
CA PRO A 120 15.18 -15.73 -2.90
C PRO A 120 14.61 -16.02 -1.51
N ASP A 121 15.34 -15.76 -0.43
CA ASP A 121 14.95 -16.21 0.92
C ASP A 121 15.35 -15.23 2.03
N ARG A 122 15.14 -13.93 1.81
CA ARG A 122 15.43 -12.89 2.82
C ARG A 122 14.15 -12.37 3.44
N SER A 123 14.08 -12.34 4.76
CA SER A 123 12.98 -11.68 5.47
C SER A 123 13.48 -10.40 6.14
N ALA A 124 12.64 -9.37 6.14
CA ALA A 124 12.94 -8.10 6.81
C ALA A 124 11.69 -7.49 7.43
N GLU A 125 11.87 -6.82 8.56
CA GLU A 125 10.82 -5.99 9.17
C GLU A 125 10.50 -4.79 8.27
N VAL A 126 9.22 -4.45 8.22
CA VAL A 126 8.70 -3.24 7.59
C VAL A 126 8.14 -2.32 8.67
N LEU A 127 8.47 -1.04 8.60
CA LEU A 127 7.94 0.01 9.47
C LEU A 127 7.25 1.08 8.63
N VAL A 128 6.13 1.60 9.10
CA VAL A 128 5.36 2.62 8.39
C VAL A 128 5.27 3.87 9.26
N PHE A 129 5.69 5.01 8.71
CA PHE A 129 5.68 6.30 9.38
C PHE A 129 4.78 7.28 8.64
N ASN A 130 3.88 7.96 9.35
CA ASN A 130 3.12 9.08 8.80
C ASN A 130 4.08 10.19 8.35
N THR A 131 3.81 10.81 7.22
CA THR A 131 4.67 11.87 6.68
C THR A 131 3.87 13.01 6.09
N ARG A 132 4.57 14.13 5.91
CA ARG A 132 4.13 15.24 5.09
C ARG A 132 5.28 15.61 4.17
N TYR A 133 5.03 15.52 2.87
CA TYR A 133 6.02 15.81 1.84
C TYR A 133 6.23 17.33 1.69
N ALA A 134 7.31 17.71 0.99
CA ALA A 134 7.69 19.10 0.82
C ALA A 134 6.64 19.93 0.06
N ASN A 135 5.90 19.30 -0.86
CA ASN A 135 4.78 19.90 -1.59
C ASN A 135 3.51 20.05 -0.72
N GLY A 136 3.52 19.54 0.52
CA GLY A 136 2.43 19.62 1.46
C GLY A 136 1.52 18.39 1.52
N ASP A 137 1.69 17.45 0.58
CA ASP A 137 0.92 16.22 0.50
C ASP A 137 1.18 15.32 1.71
N ARG A 138 0.18 14.52 2.03
CA ARG A 138 0.23 13.53 3.12
C ARG A 138 0.54 12.16 2.54
N GLY A 139 0.93 11.25 3.42
CA GLY A 139 1.23 9.88 3.02
C GLY A 139 1.94 9.14 4.12
N VAL A 140 2.62 8.07 3.74
CA VAL A 140 3.47 7.31 4.64
C VAL A 140 4.84 7.03 4.04
N LEU A 141 5.85 6.91 4.90
CA LEU A 141 7.14 6.34 4.57
C LEU A 141 7.14 4.89 5.01
N ILE A 142 7.25 3.97 4.06
CA ILE A 142 7.45 2.55 4.34
C ILE A 142 8.95 2.30 4.29
N THR A 143 9.53 1.83 5.39
CA THR A 143 10.96 1.52 5.45
C THR A 143 11.21 0.06 5.78
N ILE A 144 12.25 -0.47 5.16
CA ILE A 144 12.81 -1.80 5.43
C ILE A 144 14.22 -1.55 6.01
N PRO A 145 14.37 -1.43 7.33
CA PRO A 145 15.63 -0.99 7.94
C PRO A 145 16.82 -1.87 7.55
N ALA A 146 16.60 -3.18 7.42
CA ALA A 146 17.63 -4.14 7.04
C ALA A 146 18.26 -3.88 5.65
N THR A 147 17.55 -3.22 4.74
CA THR A 147 18.05 -2.87 3.40
C THR A 147 18.33 -1.36 3.26
N GLY A 148 18.02 -0.56 4.27
CA GLY A 148 18.02 0.90 4.18
C GLY A 148 16.95 1.47 3.23
N GLY A 149 16.03 0.64 2.76
CA GLY A 149 14.96 1.05 1.85
C GLY A 149 14.00 2.03 2.53
N ILE A 150 13.68 3.13 1.87
CA ILE A 150 12.63 4.08 2.26
C ILE A 150 11.79 4.37 1.02
N LEU A 151 10.56 3.86 1.04
CA LEU A 151 9.57 3.98 -0.01
C LEU A 151 8.58 5.08 0.37
N GLU A 152 8.34 6.00 -0.56
CA GLU A 152 7.38 7.10 -0.36
C GLU A 152 6.03 6.67 -0.91
N ASN A 153 5.02 6.71 -0.05
CA ASN A 153 3.64 6.42 -0.40
C ASN A 153 2.83 7.70 -0.30
N THR A 154 2.21 8.17 -1.38
CA THR A 154 1.39 9.39 -1.37
C THR A 154 -0.07 9.03 -1.07
N LEU A 155 -0.69 9.75 -0.13
CA LEU A 155 -2.10 9.60 0.19
C LEU A 155 -2.94 10.42 -0.78
N GLU A 156 -3.79 9.75 -1.55
CA GLU A 156 -4.59 10.39 -2.59
C GLU A 156 -6.04 9.92 -2.59
N PRO A 157 -6.99 10.80 -2.97
CA PRO A 157 -8.30 10.36 -3.38
C PRO A 157 -8.20 9.47 -4.62
N VAL A 158 -8.93 8.36 -4.60
CA VAL A 158 -9.03 7.48 -5.76
C VAL A 158 -9.79 8.18 -6.90
N SER A 159 -9.48 7.83 -8.14
CA SER A 159 -10.03 8.45 -9.35
C SER A 159 -10.70 7.46 -10.32
N GLY A 160 -11.32 7.98 -11.39
CA GLY A 160 -11.92 7.17 -12.45
C GLY A 160 -12.96 6.15 -11.97
N GLY A 161 -12.96 4.96 -12.61
CA GLY A 161 -13.87 3.87 -12.29
C GLY A 161 -13.71 3.29 -10.88
N TYR A 162 -12.56 3.51 -10.24
CA TYR A 162 -12.25 3.00 -8.92
C TYR A 162 -13.06 3.67 -7.79
N ARG A 163 -13.55 4.90 -8.01
CA ARG A 163 -14.32 5.66 -7.01
C ARG A 163 -15.62 5.01 -6.56
N ALA A 164 -16.16 4.08 -7.35
CA ALA A 164 -17.37 3.35 -6.98
C ALA A 164 -17.16 2.50 -5.71
N ASP A 165 -15.95 1.97 -5.55
CA ASP A 165 -15.58 0.98 -4.55
C ASP A 165 -14.61 1.52 -3.49
N TYR A 166 -13.70 2.41 -3.89
CA TYR A 166 -12.59 2.87 -3.06
C TYR A 166 -12.64 4.39 -2.87
N GLY A 167 -12.22 4.84 -1.69
CA GLY A 167 -12.25 6.27 -1.32
C GLY A 167 -10.89 6.94 -1.47
N VAL A 168 -9.87 6.29 -0.89
CA VAL A 168 -8.50 6.77 -0.85
C VAL A 168 -7.53 5.63 -1.12
N ALA A 169 -6.31 5.99 -1.50
CA ALA A 169 -5.23 5.06 -1.76
C ALA A 169 -3.89 5.59 -1.22
N LEU A 170 -2.98 4.66 -0.99
CA LEU A 170 -1.56 4.95 -0.77
C LEU A 170 -0.78 4.50 -2.00
N ASP A 171 -0.25 5.46 -2.75
CA ASP A 171 0.51 5.25 -3.99
C ASP A 171 2.00 5.22 -3.72
N GLU A 172 2.59 4.02 -3.75
CA GLU A 172 4.00 3.75 -3.57
C GLU A 172 4.72 3.66 -4.91
N LEU A 173 5.63 4.59 -5.15
CA LEU A 173 6.61 4.46 -6.22
C LEU A 173 7.86 3.72 -5.74
N LEU A 174 8.38 2.83 -6.58
CA LEU A 174 9.61 2.07 -6.32
C LEU A 174 10.73 2.47 -7.30
N PRO A 175 11.22 3.73 -7.25
CA PRO A 175 12.30 4.16 -8.12
C PRO A 175 13.58 3.41 -7.81
N SER A 176 14.29 2.97 -8.84
CA SER A 176 15.55 2.26 -8.70
C SER A 176 16.52 2.66 -9.81
N PRO A 177 17.77 3.02 -9.49
CA PRO A 177 18.80 3.26 -10.49
C PRO A 177 19.30 1.96 -11.14
N LEU A 178 18.96 0.80 -10.57
CA LEU A 178 19.35 -0.50 -11.11
C LEU A 178 18.53 -0.82 -12.37
N PRO A 179 19.15 -1.50 -13.35
CA PRO A 179 18.44 -2.16 -14.45
C PRO A 179 17.32 -3.07 -13.93
N ALA A 180 16.23 -3.19 -14.69
CA ALA A 180 15.01 -3.86 -14.27
C ALA A 180 15.24 -5.30 -13.77
N GLU A 181 16.11 -6.06 -14.44
CA GLU A 181 16.48 -7.44 -14.11
C GLU A 181 17.23 -7.56 -12.77
N GLN A 182 17.93 -6.50 -12.36
CA GLN A 182 18.71 -6.44 -11.12
C GLN A 182 17.90 -5.94 -9.93
N ARG A 183 16.70 -5.38 -10.15
CA ARG A 183 15.83 -4.86 -9.08
C ARG A 183 15.36 -5.98 -8.15
N SER A 184 15.22 -5.66 -6.87
CA SER A 184 14.70 -6.64 -5.91
C SER A 184 13.22 -6.94 -6.18
N ALA A 185 12.80 -8.17 -5.89
CA ALA A 185 11.41 -8.60 -5.97
C ALA A 185 10.99 -9.20 -4.63
N THR A 186 9.78 -8.89 -4.19
CA THR A 186 9.18 -9.49 -2.99
C THR A 186 8.24 -10.62 -3.38
N THR A 187 8.44 -11.80 -2.79
CA THR A 187 7.54 -12.94 -2.89
C THR A 187 6.37 -12.83 -1.92
N ARG A 188 6.54 -12.09 -0.82
CA ARG A 188 5.46 -11.70 0.07
C ARG A 188 5.70 -10.31 0.65
N PHE A 189 4.65 -9.53 0.75
CA PHE A 189 4.68 -8.23 1.41
C PHE A 189 3.46 -8.10 2.31
N ARG A 190 3.70 -8.10 3.62
CA ARG A 190 2.66 -7.88 4.62
C ARG A 190 2.87 -6.52 5.25
N VAL A 191 1.86 -5.66 5.18
CA VAL A 191 1.88 -4.34 5.81
C VAL A 191 0.55 -4.05 6.47
N THR A 192 0.61 -3.61 7.72
CA THR A 192 -0.54 -3.19 8.50
C THR A 192 -0.50 -1.68 8.66
N PHE A 193 -1.58 -1.03 8.27
CA PHE A 193 -1.84 0.39 8.50
C PHE A 193 -2.82 0.52 9.67
N GLY A 194 -2.57 1.45 10.57
CA GLY A 194 -3.38 1.68 11.76
C GLY A 194 -2.51 1.87 13.00
N ALA A 195 -2.86 2.88 13.77
CA ALA A 195 -2.28 3.19 15.07
C ALA A 195 -3.25 4.09 15.83
N THR A 196 -3.02 4.24 17.12
CA THR A 196 -3.73 5.21 17.96
C THR A 196 -2.78 6.32 18.37
N HIS A 197 -3.30 7.54 18.46
CA HIS A 197 -2.56 8.69 18.96
C HIS A 197 -3.44 9.49 19.92
N THR A 198 -2.91 9.81 21.10
CA THR A 198 -3.60 10.64 22.08
C THR A 198 -2.95 12.01 22.13
N ASP A 199 -3.76 13.04 21.92
CA ASP A 199 -3.39 14.44 22.10
C ASP A 199 -4.31 15.13 23.12
N HIS A 200 -4.22 16.46 23.24
CA HIS A 200 -5.04 17.25 24.15
C HIS A 200 -6.55 17.24 23.82
N THR A 201 -6.94 16.79 22.63
CA THR A 201 -8.34 16.67 22.19
C THR A 201 -8.91 15.25 22.33
N GLY A 202 -8.08 14.27 22.69
CA GLY A 202 -8.49 12.90 22.95
C GLY A 202 -7.65 11.86 22.21
N THR A 203 -8.15 10.62 22.18
CA THR A 203 -7.57 9.52 21.43
C THR A 203 -8.14 9.46 20.02
N HIS A 204 -7.26 9.36 19.03
CA HIS A 204 -7.57 9.32 17.61
C HIS A 204 -7.06 8.02 17.00
N SER A 205 -7.84 7.46 16.09
CA SER A 205 -7.49 6.30 15.27
C SER A 205 -6.90 6.76 13.95
N TYR A 206 -5.81 6.14 13.49
CA TYR A 206 -5.21 6.49 12.20
C TYR A 206 -6.12 6.11 11.04
N LEU A 207 -6.76 4.94 11.13
CA LEU A 207 -7.81 4.53 10.22
C LEU A 207 -9.13 4.40 10.97
N GLU A 208 -10.19 4.90 10.36
CA GLU A 208 -11.56 4.67 10.82
C GLU A 208 -12.38 4.06 9.69
N SER A 209 -13.28 3.14 10.01
CA SER A 209 -14.30 2.63 9.09
C SER A 209 -15.69 3.02 9.57
N PHE A 210 -16.45 3.66 8.68
CA PHE A 210 -17.83 4.10 8.93
C PHE A 210 -18.88 3.11 8.42
N ALA A 211 -18.46 1.95 7.90
CA ALA A 211 -19.38 0.86 7.61
C ALA A 211 -19.91 0.23 8.90
N LEU A 212 -21.11 -0.35 8.83
CA LEU A 212 -21.69 -1.08 9.95
C LEU A 212 -20.85 -2.33 10.25
N PRO A 213 -20.71 -2.75 11.53
CA PRO A 213 -20.09 -4.02 11.89
C PRO A 213 -20.65 -5.20 11.09
N GLY A 214 -19.77 -6.11 10.66
CA GLY A 214 -20.07 -7.25 9.80
C GLY A 214 -20.17 -6.93 8.31
N THR A 215 -20.23 -5.65 7.92
CA THR A 215 -20.23 -5.26 6.49
C THR A 215 -18.92 -5.68 5.83
N PRO A 216 -18.93 -6.37 4.68
CA PRO A 216 -17.71 -6.68 3.96
C PRO A 216 -17.11 -5.39 3.38
N LEU A 217 -15.88 -5.11 3.77
CA LEU A 217 -15.07 -4.01 3.24
C LEU A 217 -14.23 -4.52 2.07
N LYS A 218 -14.19 -3.77 0.97
CA LYS A 218 -13.44 -4.12 -0.24
C LYS A 218 -12.09 -3.42 -0.28
N PHE A 219 -11.03 -4.19 -0.52
CA PHE A 219 -9.67 -3.69 -0.64
C PHE A 219 -9.01 -4.28 -1.89
N ALA A 220 -8.06 -3.54 -2.47
CA ALA A 220 -7.26 -4.06 -3.57
C ALA A 220 -5.82 -3.55 -3.48
N LEU A 221 -4.94 -4.21 -4.23
CA LEU A 221 -3.56 -3.77 -4.42
C LEU A 221 -3.30 -3.72 -5.92
N TRP A 222 -3.36 -2.53 -6.50
CA TRP A 222 -3.00 -2.34 -7.90
C TRP A 222 -1.47 -2.31 -8.01
N SER A 223 -0.91 -3.08 -8.94
CA SER A 223 0.54 -3.25 -9.07
C SER A 223 0.95 -3.11 -10.52
N HIS A 224 1.98 -2.30 -10.79
CA HIS A 224 2.61 -2.20 -12.11
C HIS A 224 4.06 -2.67 -12.04
N PHE A 225 4.41 -3.62 -12.91
CA PHE A 225 5.71 -4.29 -12.92
C PHE A 225 6.59 -3.77 -14.05
N VAL A 226 7.91 -3.99 -13.92
CA VAL A 226 8.90 -3.62 -14.95
C VAL A 226 8.65 -4.30 -16.32
N THR A 227 7.85 -5.36 -16.34
CA THR A 227 7.41 -6.05 -17.57
C THR A 227 6.24 -5.36 -18.27
N GLY A 228 5.74 -4.23 -17.73
CA GLY A 228 4.51 -3.58 -18.18
C GLY A 228 3.23 -4.31 -17.74
N GLN A 229 3.35 -5.44 -17.03
CA GLN A 229 2.21 -6.14 -16.50
C GLN A 229 1.54 -5.31 -15.40
N ILE A 230 0.22 -5.24 -15.44
CA ILE A 230 -0.61 -4.69 -14.36
C ILE A 230 -1.45 -5.81 -13.75
N ILE A 231 -1.47 -5.88 -12.42
CA ILE A 231 -2.30 -6.84 -11.68
C ILE A 231 -2.99 -6.12 -10.52
N GLU A 232 -4.27 -6.45 -10.29
CA GLU A 232 -5.07 -5.91 -9.19
C GLU A 232 -5.82 -7.04 -8.45
N PRO A 233 -5.15 -7.82 -7.59
CA PRO A 233 -5.88 -8.71 -6.70
C PRO A 233 -6.76 -7.90 -5.74
N THR A 234 -8.00 -8.36 -5.57
CA THR A 234 -8.99 -7.79 -4.64
C THR A 234 -9.24 -8.77 -3.49
N ALA A 235 -9.43 -8.24 -2.28
CA ALA A 235 -9.80 -9.01 -1.11
C ALA A 235 -10.90 -8.32 -0.30
N TYR A 236 -11.62 -9.11 0.49
CA TYR A 236 -12.68 -8.62 1.37
C TYR A 236 -12.41 -9.04 2.80
N ALA A 237 -12.75 -8.16 3.74
CA ALA A 237 -12.71 -8.45 5.17
C ALA A 237 -13.93 -7.84 5.86
N PRO A 238 -14.53 -8.52 6.84
CA PRO A 238 -15.64 -7.94 7.57
C PRO A 238 -15.17 -6.77 8.42
N ARG A 239 -15.97 -5.70 8.47
CA ARG A 239 -15.80 -4.65 9.49
C ARG A 239 -15.97 -5.31 10.88
N PRO A 240 -14.98 -5.22 11.79
CA PRO A 240 -15.03 -5.93 13.08
C PRO A 240 -16.11 -5.36 14.01
N LEU A 241 -16.32 -5.90 15.21
CA LEU A 241 -17.00 -5.16 16.27
C LEU A 241 -15.94 -4.35 17.03
N GLY A 242 -16.22 -3.07 17.30
CA GLY A 242 -15.31 -2.19 18.03
C GLY A 242 -15.43 -2.37 19.53
#